data_AF-A0A6C0EMY2-F1
#
_entry.id   AF-A0A6C0EMY2-F1
#
_cell.length_a   1.000
_cell.length_b   1.000
_cell.length_c   1.000
_cell.angle_alpha   90.00
_cell.angle_beta   90.00
_cell.angle_gamma   90.00
#
_symmetry.space_group_name_H-M   'P 1'
#
loop_
_entity.id
_entity.type
_entity.pdbx_description
1 polymer ?
#
loop_
_entity_poly.entity_id
_entity_poly.type
_entity_poly.pdbx_seq_one_letter_code
_entity_poly.pdbx_strand_id
1 'polypeptide(L)'
;MKKVDNEYINCIVEKNNNNKIKISGFIKNHINYSKMAIMAPNPIDKITSFSGKGLPFPCELIAFENTPNFEIINSTGVIDVLFDYPNSYYAPNGYTKIISPIIISLDGKKIIIQLNDLCPLKTLRDRSRGDPNFYGMKELILPIGTAEEVMNNYAYAKLHYNIA
;
A
#
# COMPACT_ATOMS: atom_id res chain seq x y z
N MET A 1 1.89 -10.39 -10.66
CA MET A 1 2.75 -11.33 -9.92
C MET A 1 4.07 -10.63 -9.62
N LYS A 2 4.46 -10.54 -8.34
CA LYS A 2 5.73 -9.93 -7.91
C LYS A 2 6.61 -11.01 -7.30
N LYS A 3 7.79 -11.23 -7.86
CA LYS A 3 8.79 -12.17 -7.33
C LYS A 3 9.82 -11.38 -6.52
N VAL A 4 10.16 -11.90 -5.35
CA VAL A 4 11.16 -11.32 -4.46
C VAL A 4 12.13 -12.43 -4.10
N ASP A 5 13.37 -12.30 -4.54
CA ASP A 5 14.46 -13.18 -4.16
C ASP A 5 15.55 -12.32 -3.51
N ASN A 6 15.85 -12.62 -2.26
CA ASN A 6 16.86 -11.93 -1.46
C ASN A 6 17.70 -12.96 -0.70
N GLU A 7 18.75 -12.54 0.00
CA GLU A 7 19.61 -13.42 0.81
C GLU A 7 18.83 -14.23 1.86
N TYR A 8 17.70 -13.68 2.32
CA TYR A 8 16.90 -14.24 3.41
C TYR A 8 15.66 -15.00 2.95
N ILE A 9 15.04 -14.61 1.83
CA ILE A 9 13.73 -15.12 1.42
C ILE A 9 13.64 -15.31 -0.09
N ASN A 10 12.86 -16.28 -0.52
CA ASN A 10 12.38 -16.41 -1.88
C ASN A 10 10.87 -16.52 -1.84
N CYS A 11 10.17 -15.50 -2.34
CA CYS A 11 8.72 -15.40 -2.27
C CYS A 11 8.11 -14.90 -3.57
N ILE A 12 6.91 -15.39 -3.86
CA ILE A 12 6.05 -14.97 -4.95
C ILE A 12 4.78 -14.42 -4.34
N VAL A 13 4.43 -13.20 -4.75
CA VAL A 13 3.18 -12.55 -4.37
C VAL A 13 2.27 -12.45 -5.58
N GLU A 14 1.11 -13.10 -5.48
CA GLU A 14 0.07 -13.14 -6.50
C GLU A 14 -1.19 -12.45 -6.01
N LYS A 15 -1.77 -11.59 -6.83
CA LYS A 15 -3.06 -10.95 -6.54
C LYS A 15 -4.16 -11.81 -7.17
N ASN A 16 -5.10 -12.25 -6.35
CA ASN A 16 -6.33 -12.90 -6.79
C ASN A 16 -7.40 -11.86 -7.16
N ASN A 17 -8.38 -12.25 -7.97
CA ASN A 17 -9.47 -11.38 -8.41
C ASN A 17 -10.31 -10.78 -7.25
N ASN A 18 -10.35 -11.44 -6.09
CA ASN A 18 -11.18 -11.04 -4.95
C ASN A 18 -10.49 -10.06 -3.97
N ASN A 19 -9.55 -9.23 -4.44
CA ASN A 19 -8.73 -8.36 -3.57
C ASN A 19 -8.02 -9.11 -2.43
N LYS A 20 -7.60 -10.34 -2.70
CA LYS A 20 -6.75 -11.14 -1.83
C LYS A 20 -5.38 -11.29 -2.45
N ILE A 21 -4.37 -11.46 -1.62
CA ILE A 21 -3.01 -11.77 -2.02
C ILE A 21 -2.64 -13.15 -1.52
N LYS A 22 -2.14 -13.99 -2.43
CA LYS A 22 -1.51 -15.26 -2.08
C LYS A 22 0.00 -15.02 -2.04
N ILE A 23 0.62 -15.39 -0.92
CA ILE A 23 2.05 -15.27 -0.72
C ILE A 23 2.59 -16.69 -0.57
N SER A 24 3.37 -17.14 -1.54
CA SER A 24 3.98 -18.47 -1.55
C SER A 24 5.50 -18.35 -1.61
N GLY A 25 6.22 -19.17 -0.86
CA GLY A 25 7.68 -19.10 -0.83
C GLY A 25 8.33 -19.86 0.32
N PHE A 26 9.60 -19.57 0.57
CA PHE A 26 10.34 -20.14 1.68
C PHE A 26 11.41 -19.17 2.21
N ILE A 27 11.75 -19.34 3.49
CA ILE A 27 12.82 -18.64 4.18
C ILE A 27 14.12 -19.43 4.00
N LYS A 28 15.17 -18.76 3.52
CA LYS A 28 16.52 -19.33 3.41
C LYS A 28 17.13 -19.44 4.80
N ASN A 29 17.78 -20.57 5.09
CA ASN A 29 18.40 -20.84 6.39
C ASN A 29 17.43 -20.71 7.58
N HIS A 30 16.19 -21.20 7.42
CA HIS A 30 15.13 -21.12 8.44
C HIS A 30 15.55 -21.68 9.82
N ILE A 31 16.47 -22.65 9.86
CA ILE A 31 17.01 -23.25 11.09
C ILE A 31 17.71 -22.22 11.99
N ASN A 32 18.24 -21.15 11.42
CA ASN A 32 18.94 -20.10 12.16
C ASN A 32 17.99 -19.11 12.83
N TYR A 33 16.68 -19.21 12.60
CA TYR A 33 15.69 -18.29 13.13
C TYR A 33 14.74 -18.98 14.11
N SER A 34 14.58 -18.39 15.29
CA SER A 34 13.70 -18.89 16.34
C SER A 34 12.26 -18.39 16.20
N LYS A 35 12.09 -17.15 15.75
CA LYS A 35 10.81 -16.45 15.59
C LYS A 35 10.70 -15.93 14.17
N MET A 36 9.70 -16.46 13.46
CA MET A 36 9.40 -16.08 12.08
C MET A 36 7.91 -15.72 12.01
N ALA A 37 7.60 -14.54 11.51
CA ALA A 37 6.23 -14.09 11.34
C ALA A 37 6.09 -13.26 10.06
N ILE A 38 4.92 -13.36 9.43
CA ILE A 38 4.54 -12.53 8.30
C ILE A 38 3.31 -11.72 8.67
N MET A 39 3.35 -10.43 8.37
CA MET A 39 2.27 -9.51 8.69
C MET A 39 2.08 -8.47 7.62
N ALA A 40 0.86 -7.97 7.46
CA ALA A 40 0.54 -6.84 6.61
C ALA A 40 -0.49 -5.94 7.32
N PRO A 41 -0.59 -4.65 6.92
CA PRO A 41 -1.64 -3.77 7.40
C PRO A 41 -3.04 -4.32 7.13
N ASN A 42 -4.01 -3.78 7.87
CA ASN A 42 -5.42 -3.97 7.62
C ASN A 42 -5.79 -3.67 6.15
N PRO A 43 -6.80 -4.36 5.61
CA PRO A 43 -7.30 -4.06 4.28
C PRO A 43 -7.99 -2.70 4.22
N ILE A 44 -8.26 -2.24 3.00
CA ILE A 44 -8.98 -0.99 2.75
C ILE A 44 -10.38 -1.03 3.39
N ASP A 45 -10.75 0.06 4.08
CA ASP A 45 -12.11 0.28 4.56
C ASP A 45 -13.12 0.19 3.40
N LYS A 46 -14.16 -0.62 3.60
CA LYS A 46 -15.22 -0.87 2.62
C LYS A 46 -16.49 -0.06 2.88
N ILE A 47 -16.39 1.01 3.67
CA ILE A 47 -17.53 1.89 3.99
C ILE A 47 -18.18 2.48 2.73
N THR A 48 -19.46 2.83 2.84
CA THR A 48 -20.28 3.32 1.72
C THR A 48 -19.91 4.73 1.27
N SER A 49 -19.36 5.56 2.17
CA SER A 49 -19.01 6.95 1.85
C SER A 49 -17.85 7.02 0.86
N PHE A 50 -17.99 7.81 -0.20
CA PHE A 50 -16.92 8.00 -1.20
C PHE A 50 -15.68 8.66 -0.59
N SER A 51 -15.88 9.65 0.29
CA SER A 51 -14.79 10.42 0.91
C SER A 51 -13.98 9.57 1.90
N GLY A 52 -14.62 8.75 2.73
CA GLY A 52 -13.93 7.97 3.76
C GLY A 52 -13.36 6.62 3.29
N LYS A 53 -13.86 6.07 2.17
CA LYS A 53 -13.43 4.75 1.68
C LYS A 53 -12.00 4.77 1.12
N GLY A 54 -11.14 3.83 1.51
CA GLY A 54 -9.81 3.65 0.87
C GLY A 54 -8.82 4.77 1.12
N LEU A 55 -8.96 5.48 2.25
CA LEU A 55 -7.93 6.37 2.74
C LEU A 55 -6.78 5.54 3.36
N PRO A 56 -5.52 6.00 3.24
CA PRO A 56 -4.41 5.42 4.00
C PRO A 56 -4.66 5.55 5.51
N PHE A 57 -4.13 4.63 6.31
CA PHE A 57 -4.16 4.78 7.77
C PHE A 57 -3.25 5.91 8.25
N PRO A 58 -3.61 6.61 9.34
CA PRO A 58 -2.86 7.76 9.83
C PRO A 58 -1.47 7.40 10.41
N CYS A 59 -1.29 6.18 10.92
CA CYS A 59 -0.02 5.71 11.47
C CYS A 59 0.09 4.17 11.43
N GLU A 60 1.30 3.66 11.64
CA GLU A 60 1.58 2.21 11.72
C GLU A 60 0.77 1.51 12.82
N LEU A 61 0.63 2.12 14.00
CA LEU A 61 -0.06 1.52 15.14
C LEU A 61 -1.50 1.14 14.78
N ILE A 62 -2.25 2.07 14.16
CA ILE A 62 -3.63 1.83 13.72
C ILE A 62 -3.67 0.87 12.52
N ALA A 63 -2.68 0.94 11.63
CA ALA A 63 -2.64 0.09 10.45
C ALA A 63 -2.49 -1.41 10.78
N PHE A 64 -1.77 -1.73 11.86
CA PHE A 64 -1.51 -3.11 12.29
C PHE A 64 -2.38 -3.56 13.47
N GLU A 65 -3.18 -2.67 14.05
CA GLU A 65 -4.09 -3.01 15.15
C GLU A 65 -5.08 -4.10 14.71
N ASN A 66 -5.05 -5.24 15.39
CA ASN A 66 -5.92 -6.40 15.14
C ASN A 66 -5.99 -6.82 13.66
N THR A 67 -4.88 -6.71 12.93
CA THR A 67 -4.86 -7.04 11.51
C THR A 67 -5.21 -8.52 11.25
N PRO A 68 -6.12 -8.83 10.31
CA PRO A 68 -6.38 -10.21 9.91
C PRO A 68 -5.22 -10.78 9.09
N ASN A 69 -4.33 -9.92 8.60
CA ASN A 69 -3.18 -10.27 7.79
C ASN A 69 -1.96 -10.55 8.68
N PHE A 70 -2.06 -11.52 9.57
CA PHE A 70 -0.96 -11.93 10.45
C PHE A 70 -0.88 -13.44 10.55
N GLU A 71 0.31 -13.99 10.36
CA GLU A 71 0.55 -15.42 10.49
C GLU A 71 1.96 -15.69 11.03
N ILE A 72 2.08 -16.67 11.92
CA ILE A 72 3.36 -17.15 12.43
C ILE A 72 3.85 -18.25 11.50
N ILE A 73 5.08 -18.13 11.02
CA ILE A 73 5.66 -19.09 10.08
C ILE A 73 6.22 -20.27 10.88
N ASN A 74 5.84 -21.48 10.47
CA ASN A 74 6.30 -22.71 11.10
C ASN A 74 7.82 -22.89 10.97
N SER A 75 8.39 -23.74 11.82
CA SER A 75 9.82 -24.07 11.84
C SER A 75 10.36 -24.63 10.52
N THR A 76 9.50 -25.09 9.61
CA THR A 76 9.84 -25.53 8.25
C THR A 76 10.23 -24.39 7.31
N GLY A 77 9.92 -23.13 7.67
CA GLY A 77 10.26 -21.96 6.86
C GLY A 77 9.46 -21.82 5.57
N VAL A 78 8.43 -22.64 5.35
CA VAL A 78 7.54 -22.55 4.19
C VAL A 78 6.48 -21.48 4.44
N ILE A 79 6.28 -20.60 3.46
CA ILE A 79 5.28 -19.54 3.47
C ILE A 79 4.21 -19.93 2.45
N ASP A 80 2.97 -20.15 2.89
CA ASP A 80 1.80 -20.28 2.02
C ASP A 80 0.59 -19.67 2.73
N VAL A 81 0.42 -18.36 2.55
CA VAL A 81 -0.58 -17.57 3.27
C VAL A 81 -1.49 -16.81 2.32
N LEU A 82 -2.75 -16.66 2.71
CA LEU A 82 -3.77 -15.92 1.97
C LEU A 82 -4.24 -14.72 2.78
N PHE A 83 -3.79 -13.53 2.41
CA PHE A 83 -4.14 -12.28 3.08
C PHE A 83 -5.13 -11.47 2.26
N ASP A 84 -5.89 -10.60 2.92
CA ASP A 84 -6.63 -9.54 2.24
C ASP A 84 -5.65 -8.45 1.79
N TYR A 85 -5.92 -7.79 0.66
CA TYR A 85 -5.00 -6.80 0.11
C TYR A 85 -4.74 -5.65 1.11
N PRO A 86 -3.50 -5.46 1.57
CA PRO A 86 -3.19 -4.49 2.62
C PRO A 86 -3.35 -3.07 2.12
N ASN A 87 -3.81 -2.18 3.00
CA ASN A 87 -3.86 -0.76 2.73
C ASN A 87 -2.51 -0.07 3.01
N SER A 88 -2.38 1.17 2.56
CA SER A 88 -1.26 2.05 2.85
C SER A 88 -1.43 2.76 4.20
N TYR A 89 -0.33 3.27 4.76
CA TYR A 89 -0.34 4.06 6.00
C TYR A 89 0.76 5.12 5.98
N TYR A 90 0.69 6.11 6.88
CA TYR A 90 1.76 7.10 7.02
C TYR A 90 2.80 6.69 8.05
N ALA A 91 4.07 6.93 7.72
CA ALA A 91 5.17 6.79 8.66
C ALA A 91 4.99 7.76 9.86
N PRO A 92 5.73 7.59 10.98
CA PRO A 92 5.60 8.46 12.16
C PRO A 92 5.85 9.95 11.89
N ASN A 93 6.56 10.30 10.82
CA ASN A 93 6.71 11.69 10.38
C ASN A 93 5.39 12.29 9.84
N GLY A 94 4.42 11.44 9.54
CA GLY A 94 3.12 11.73 8.96
C GLY A 94 3.14 12.13 7.48
N TYR A 95 4.28 12.47 6.88
CA TYR A 95 4.37 12.87 5.47
C TYR A 95 4.59 11.69 4.53
N THR A 96 5.41 10.73 4.94
CA THR A 96 5.80 9.62 4.07
C THR A 96 4.72 8.56 4.06
N LYS A 97 4.06 8.40 2.91
CA LYS A 97 3.10 7.31 2.68
C LYS A 97 3.86 6.01 2.40
N ILE A 98 3.65 5.00 3.23
CA ILE A 98 4.14 3.64 3.03
C ILE A 98 3.09 2.86 2.25
N ILE A 99 3.45 2.43 1.05
CA ILE A 99 2.51 1.81 0.10
C ILE A 99 2.39 0.32 0.37
N SER A 100 1.20 -0.09 0.84
CA SER A 100 0.74 -1.48 0.99
C SER A 100 1.87 -2.49 1.28
N PRO A 101 2.60 -2.36 2.40
CA PRO A 101 3.74 -3.21 2.70
C PRO A 101 3.32 -4.58 3.23
N ILE A 102 4.07 -5.61 2.85
CA ILE A 102 4.13 -6.90 3.54
C ILE A 102 5.43 -6.92 4.33
N ILE A 103 5.36 -7.29 5.60
CA ILE A 103 6.51 -7.35 6.50
C ILE A 103 6.74 -8.80 6.90
N ILE A 104 7.94 -9.30 6.63
CA ILE A 104 8.42 -10.60 7.15
C ILE A 104 9.44 -10.30 8.24
N SER A 105 9.16 -10.75 9.45
CA SER A 105 10.01 -10.58 10.63
C SER A 105 10.75 -11.88 10.93
N LEU A 106 12.08 -11.84 10.91
CA LEU A 106 12.99 -12.94 11.23
C LEU A 106 13.86 -12.53 12.43
N ASP A 107 13.54 -13.00 13.64
CA ASP A 107 14.27 -12.67 14.88
C ASP A 107 14.63 -11.18 15.05
N GLY A 108 13.69 -10.29 14.71
CA GLY A 108 13.86 -8.84 14.80
C GLY A 108 14.36 -8.16 13.53
N LYS A 109 14.83 -8.91 12.52
CA LYS A 109 15.07 -8.37 11.17
C LYS A 109 13.75 -8.25 10.43
N LYS A 110 13.44 -7.06 9.91
CA LYS A 110 12.24 -6.79 9.12
C LYS A 110 12.58 -6.68 7.64
N ILE A 111 11.96 -7.53 6.83
CA ILE A 111 12.03 -7.47 5.38
C ILE A 111 10.71 -6.90 4.88
N ILE A 112 10.76 -5.77 4.16
CA ILE A 112 9.56 -5.06 3.70
C ILE A 112 9.42 -5.25 2.19
N ILE A 113 8.28 -5.78 1.77
CA ILE A 113 7.90 -5.95 0.37
C ILE A 113 6.75 -4.98 0.08
N GLN A 114 7.00 -3.92 -0.69
CA GLN A 114 5.96 -2.97 -1.08
C GLN A 114 5.13 -3.50 -2.25
N LEU A 115 3.81 -3.39 -2.17
CA LEU A 115 2.89 -3.70 -3.27
C LEU A 115 2.54 -2.43 -4.07
N ASN A 116 1.66 -2.57 -5.06
CA ASN A 116 1.14 -1.45 -5.83
C ASN A 116 0.09 -0.69 -5.02
N ASP A 117 0.00 0.62 -5.21
CA ASP A 117 -1.06 1.42 -4.59
C ASP A 117 -2.37 1.26 -5.37
N LEU A 118 -3.43 0.80 -4.70
CA LEU A 118 -4.77 0.71 -5.30
C LEU A 118 -5.52 2.05 -5.29
N CYS A 119 -5.13 2.99 -4.42
CA CYS A 119 -5.81 4.27 -4.23
C CYS A 119 -4.78 5.42 -4.09
N PRO A 120 -3.95 5.67 -5.13
CA PRO A 120 -2.88 6.68 -5.07
C PRO A 120 -3.44 8.10 -4.87
N LEU A 121 -4.63 8.35 -5.41
CA LEU A 121 -5.31 9.64 -5.34
C LEU A 121 -5.97 9.90 -3.96
N LYS A 122 -6.11 8.89 -3.09
CA LYS A 122 -6.71 9.09 -1.77
C LYS A 122 -5.62 9.30 -0.73
N THR A 123 -5.69 10.45 -0.07
CA THR A 123 -4.72 10.88 0.94
C THR A 123 -5.47 11.49 2.13
N LEU A 124 -5.00 11.23 3.36
CA LEU A 124 -5.52 11.94 4.55
C LEU A 124 -5.00 13.37 4.64
N ARG A 125 -4.00 13.70 3.83
CA ARG A 125 -3.40 15.03 3.75
C ARG A 125 -3.87 15.71 2.48
N ASP A 126 -3.98 17.03 2.57
CA ASP A 126 -4.13 17.87 1.40
C ASP A 126 -2.89 17.67 0.52
N ARG A 127 -3.10 17.52 -0.79
CA ARG A 127 -2.01 17.24 -1.72
C ARG A 127 -1.27 18.55 -1.99
N SER A 128 -0.39 18.93 -1.07
CA SER A 128 0.42 20.16 -1.09
C SER A 128 -0.36 21.43 -1.47
N ARG A 129 -0.81 22.19 -0.48
CA ARG A 129 -0.97 23.65 -0.64
C ARG A 129 0.41 24.30 -0.56
N GLY A 130 1.28 23.99 -1.53
CA GLY A 130 2.66 24.48 -1.55
C GLY A 130 2.78 25.88 -2.11
N ASP A 131 1.84 26.30 -2.96
CA ASP A 131 1.88 27.54 -3.73
C ASP A 131 0.48 28.19 -3.72
N PRO A 132 0.37 29.53 -3.54
CA PRO A 132 -0.88 30.27 -3.76
C PRO A 132 -1.56 29.98 -5.12
N ASN A 133 -0.78 29.60 -6.14
CA ASN A 133 -1.26 29.25 -7.48
C ASN A 133 -1.93 27.88 -7.59
N PHE A 134 -2.10 27.15 -6.48
CA PHE A 134 -2.76 25.84 -6.46
C PHE A 134 -4.13 25.82 -7.17
N TYR A 135 -4.92 26.90 -7.03
CA TYR A 135 -6.19 27.05 -7.73
C TYR A 135 -6.04 27.61 -9.16
N GLY A 136 -5.03 28.45 -9.40
CA GLY A 136 -4.80 29.10 -10.71
C GLY A 136 -4.15 28.20 -11.75
N MET A 137 -3.37 27.19 -11.33
CA MET A 137 -2.70 26.28 -12.26
C MET A 137 -3.69 25.42 -13.07
N LYS A 138 -4.89 25.20 -12.52
CA LYS A 138 -6.01 24.59 -13.24
C LYS A 138 -6.40 25.39 -14.49
N GLU A 139 -6.39 26.72 -14.39
CA GLU A 139 -6.77 27.62 -15.49
C GLU A 139 -5.72 27.67 -16.60
N LEU A 140 -4.46 27.37 -16.26
CA LEU A 140 -3.35 27.29 -17.23
C LEU A 140 -3.29 25.92 -17.95
N ILE A 141 -3.57 24.83 -17.22
CA ILE A 141 -3.38 23.46 -17.71
C ILE A 141 -4.61 22.91 -18.42
N LEU A 142 -5.83 23.30 -17.99
CA LEU A 142 -7.05 22.77 -18.60
C LEU A 142 -7.43 23.60 -19.84
N PRO A 143 -7.37 23.02 -21.05
CA PRO A 143 -7.85 23.70 -22.23
C PRO A 143 -9.37 23.85 -22.17
N ILE A 144 -9.88 24.89 -22.82
CA ILE A 144 -11.32 25.01 -23.10
C ILE A 144 -11.66 23.90 -24.10
N GLY A 145 -12.55 23.01 -23.69
CA GLY A 145 -12.96 21.86 -24.50
C GLY A 145 -14.34 21.38 -24.09
N THR A 146 -14.75 20.26 -24.69
CA THR A 146 -15.98 19.58 -24.30
C THR A 146 -15.90 19.08 -22.85
N ALA A 147 -17.06 18.82 -22.24
CA ALA A 147 -17.10 18.31 -20.87
C ALA A 147 -16.29 17.01 -20.69
N GLU A 148 -16.28 16.14 -21.70
CA GLU A 148 -15.51 14.90 -21.71
C GLU A 148 -14.00 15.16 -21.79
N GLU A 149 -13.55 16.01 -22.71
CA GLU A 149 -12.14 16.38 -22.84
C GLU A 149 -11.63 17.05 -21.56
N VAL A 150 -12.39 17.97 -20.99
CA VAL A 150 -12.06 18.62 -19.73
C VAL A 150 -11.93 17.59 -18.61
N MET A 151 -12.83 16.61 -18.55
CA MET A 151 -12.80 15.56 -17.53
C MET A 151 -11.59 14.64 -17.67
N ASN A 152 -11.24 14.25 -18.91
CA ASN A 152 -10.04 13.45 -19.20
C ASN A 152 -8.75 14.22 -18.89
N ASN A 153 -8.68 15.49 -19.31
CA ASN A 153 -7.54 16.37 -19.03
C ASN A 153 -7.37 16.62 -17.54
N TYR A 154 -8.49 16.74 -16.81
CA TYR A 154 -8.46 16.89 -15.36
C TYR A 154 -7.99 15.61 -14.65
N ALA A 155 -8.40 14.43 -15.11
CA ALA A 155 -7.90 13.15 -14.61
C ALA A 155 -6.38 13.02 -14.82
N TYR A 156 -5.89 13.37 -16.01
CA TYR A 156 -4.46 13.40 -16.33
C TYR A 156 -3.71 14.40 -15.43
N ALA A 157 -4.21 15.63 -15.34
CA ALA A 157 -3.53 16.67 -14.56
C ALA A 157 -3.49 16.36 -13.05
N LYS A 158 -4.50 15.67 -12.52
CA LYS A 158 -4.51 15.17 -11.15
C LYS A 158 -3.45 14.10 -10.87
N LEU A 159 -3.09 13.31 -11.87
CA LEU A 159 -2.06 12.27 -11.76
C LEU A 159 -0.66 12.86 -11.90
N HIS A 160 -0.48 13.83 -12.80
CA HIS A 160 0.84 14.33 -13.20
C HIS A 160 1.26 15.65 -12.52
N TYR A 161 0.32 16.54 -12.23
CA TYR A 161 0.59 17.90 -11.72
C TYR A 161 0.04 18.15 -10.32
N ASN A 162 -0.60 17.14 -9.71
CA ASN A 162 -1.07 17.20 -8.33
C ASN A 162 -2.03 18.37 -8.01
N ILE A 163 -2.90 18.73 -8.96
CA ILE A 163 -3.92 19.78 -8.80
C ILE A 163 -5.17 19.25 -8.07
N ALA A 164 -5.87 20.10 -7.30
CA ALA A 164 -7.15 19.76 -6.64
C ALA A 164 -8.32 19.60 -7.60
#